data_AF-A0A2S3W2S5-F1
#
_entry.id   AF-A0A2S3W2S5-F1
#
_cell.length_a   1.000
_cell.length_b   1.000
_cell.length_c   1.000
_cell.angle_alpha   90.00
_cell.angle_beta   90.00
_cell.angle_gamma   90.00
#
_symmetry.space_group_name_H-M   'P 1'
#
loop_
_entity.id
_entity.type
_entity.pdbx_description
1 polymer ?
#
loop_
_entity_poly.entity_id
_entity_poly.type
_entity_poly.pdbx_seq_one_letter_code
_entity_poly.pdbx_strand_id
1 'polypeptide(L)'
;MRGARAIVASPPLHKRSMMLSGHRTSVALEPEFWDALERMAAARGVGLTILIARIDTARDPMRTLASALRVAALLEWMPALPAAGGQGREE
;
A
#
# COMPACT_ATOMS: atom_id res chain seq x y z
N MET A 1 8.82 -26.65 15.88
CA MET A 1 9.02 -26.69 14.41
C MET A 1 9.17 -25.26 13.93
N ARG A 2 10.39 -24.80 13.61
CA ARG A 2 10.61 -23.43 13.11
C ARG A 2 10.29 -23.43 11.62
N GLY A 3 9.24 -22.73 11.21
CA GLY A 3 8.90 -22.53 9.81
C GLY A 3 10.10 -21.92 9.08
N ALA A 4 10.52 -22.55 7.99
CA ALA A 4 11.56 -22.01 7.14
C ALA A 4 11.13 -20.62 6.67
N ARG A 5 11.91 -19.59 7.02
CA ARG A 5 11.76 -18.25 6.46
C ARG A 5 12.08 -18.38 4.97
N ALA A 6 11.06 -18.36 4.12
CA ALA A 6 11.28 -18.16 2.70
C ALA A 6 11.96 -16.78 2.56
N ILE A 7 13.23 -16.78 2.16
CA ILE A 7 13.88 -15.55 1.72
C ILE A 7 13.29 -15.29 0.34
N VAL A 8 12.20 -14.52 0.29
CA VAL A 8 11.69 -14.01 -0.97
C VAL A 8 12.66 -12.92 -1.40
N ALA A 9 13.44 -13.20 -2.44
CA ALA A 9 14.21 -12.15 -3.09
C ALA A 9 13.21 -11.14 -3.67
N SER A 10 13.21 -9.91 -3.15
CA SER A 10 12.34 -8.87 -3.68
C SER A 10 12.88 -8.39 -5.04
N PRO A 11 12.06 -8.40 -6.10
CA PRO A 11 12.42 -7.74 -7.36
C PRO A 11 12.65 -6.23 -7.13
N PRO A 12 13.35 -5.54 -8.04
CA PRO A 12 13.57 -4.10 -7.92
C PRO A 12 12.24 -3.35 -7.85
N LEU A 13 12.21 -2.29 -7.03
CA LEU A 13 11.02 -1.45 -6.90
C LEU A 13 10.74 -0.72 -8.23
N HIS A 14 9.50 -0.75 -8.68
CA HIS A 14 9.00 0.00 -9.81
C HIS A 14 8.49 1.37 -9.36
N LYS A 15 9.10 2.44 -9.88
CA LYS A 15 8.70 3.82 -9.59
C LYS A 15 7.61 4.27 -10.55
N ARG A 16 6.53 4.85 -10.02
CA ARG A 16 5.48 5.54 -10.77
C ARG A 16 5.29 6.95 -10.24
N SER A 17 5.12 7.90 -11.15
CA SER A 17 4.89 9.32 -10.84
C SER A 17 3.46 9.70 -11.24
N MET A 18 2.74 10.38 -10.36
CA MET A 18 1.35 10.76 -10.57
C MET A 18 1.04 12.12 -9.91
N MET A 19 -0.01 12.79 -10.37
CA MET A 19 -0.50 14.01 -9.76
C MET A 19 -1.51 13.66 -8.67
N LEU A 20 -1.16 13.91 -7.41
CA LEU A 20 -2.06 13.75 -6.25
C LEU A 20 -2.26 15.13 -5.64
N SER A 21 -3.47 15.51 -5.25
CA SER A 21 -3.75 16.78 -4.53
C SER A 21 -3.05 18.04 -5.09
N GLY A 22 -2.86 18.12 -6.41
CA GLY A 22 -2.22 19.27 -7.08
C GLY A 22 -0.69 19.27 -7.11
N HIS A 23 -0.02 18.26 -6.54
CA HIS A 23 1.43 18.10 -6.58
C HIS A 23 1.86 16.73 -7.13
N ARG A 24 3.04 16.70 -7.79
CA ARG A 24 3.60 15.48 -8.38
C ARG A 24 4.18 14.61 -7.27
N THR A 25 3.58 13.44 -7.08
CA THR A 25 4.02 12.43 -6.13
C THR A 25 4.64 11.25 -6.88
N SER A 26 5.83 10.83 -6.45
CA SER A 26 6.50 9.63 -6.96
C SER A 26 6.51 8.55 -5.90
N VAL A 27 6.07 7.34 -6.26
CA VAL A 27 6.05 6.19 -5.35
C VAL A 27 6.79 5.02 -6.01
N ALA A 28 7.62 4.32 -5.24
CA ALA A 28 8.28 3.09 -5.67
C ALA A 28 7.74 1.89 -4.86
N LEU A 29 7.19 0.90 -5.56
CA LEU A 29 6.62 -0.34 -4.99
C LEU A 29 7.10 -1.56 -5.78
N GLU A 30 7.07 -2.71 -5.14
CA GLU A 30 7.24 -4.01 -5.76
C GLU A 30 6.16 -4.21 -6.84
N PRO A 31 6.47 -4.89 -7.96
CA PRO A 31 5.51 -5.14 -9.04
C PRO A 31 4.21 -5.78 -8.54
N GLU A 32 4.31 -6.73 -7.60
CA GLU A 32 3.17 -7.44 -7.03
C GLU A 32 2.20 -6.50 -6.30
N PHE A 33 2.71 -5.46 -5.65
CA PHE A 33 1.87 -4.44 -5.02
C PHE A 33 1.22 -3.53 -6.05
N TRP A 34 1.89 -3.20 -7.16
CA TRP A 34 1.25 -2.47 -8.24
C TRP A 34 0.07 -3.25 -8.83
N ASP A 35 0.28 -4.53 -9.13
CA ASP A 35 -0.75 -5.40 -9.68
C ASP A 35 -1.93 -5.56 -8.69
N ALA A 36 -1.64 -5.72 -7.40
CA ALA A 36 -2.66 -5.81 -6.37
C ALA A 36 -3.50 -4.52 -6.27
N LEU A 37 -2.87 -3.34 -6.35
CA LEU A 37 -3.56 -2.05 -6.34
C LEU A 37 -4.39 -1.84 -7.61
N GLU A 38 -3.91 -2.28 -8.77
CA GLU A 38 -4.66 -2.22 -10.03
C GLU A 38 -5.92 -3.09 -9.96
N ARG A 39 -5.80 -4.32 -9.45
CA ARG A 39 -6.95 -5.21 -9.23
C ARG A 39 -7.93 -4.62 -8.22
N MET A 40 -7.44 -4.06 -7.12
CA MET A 40 -8.25 -3.39 -6.10
C MET A 40 -9.00 -2.18 -6.70
N ALA A 41 -8.36 -1.39 -7.56
CA ALA A 41 -8.99 -0.27 -8.24
C ALA A 41 -10.10 -0.75 -9.20
N ALA A 42 -9.81 -1.78 -10.00
CA ALA A 42 -10.76 -2.40 -10.90
C ALA A 42 -11.98 -2.99 -10.17
N ALA A 43 -11.76 -3.72 -9.08
CA ALA A 43 -12.83 -4.29 -8.25
C ALA A 43 -13.75 -3.22 -7.66
N ARG A 44 -13.20 -2.02 -7.40
CA ARG A 44 -13.93 -0.86 -6.88
C ARG A 44 -14.49 0.05 -7.97
N GLY A 45 -14.30 -0.28 -9.25
CA GLY A 45 -14.78 0.53 -10.38
C GLY A 45 -14.17 1.92 -10.47
N VAL A 46 -12.95 2.12 -9.96
CA VAL A 46 -12.24 3.41 -9.98
C VAL A 46 -10.87 3.29 -10.65
N GLY A 47 -10.33 4.40 -11.13
CA GLY A 47 -8.96 4.44 -11.65
C GLY A 47 -7.91 4.32 -10.53
N LEU A 48 -6.73 3.76 -10.85
CA LEU A 48 -5.62 3.58 -9.89
C LEU A 48 -5.23 4.88 -9.18
N THR A 49 -5.12 5.99 -9.91
CA THR A 49 -4.79 7.30 -9.32
C THR A 49 -5.85 7.76 -8.31
N ILE A 50 -7.13 7.50 -8.57
CA ILE A 50 -8.24 7.83 -7.65
C ILE A 50 -8.15 6.98 -6.39
N LEU A 51 -7.89 5.67 -6.54
CA LEU A 51 -7.69 4.78 -5.40
C LEU A 51 -6.51 5.27 -4.53
N ILE A 52 -5.38 5.58 -5.16
CA ILE A 52 -4.18 6.06 -4.46
C ILE A 52 -4.44 7.39 -3.75
N ALA A 53 -5.13 8.33 -4.38
CA ALA A 53 -5.49 9.61 -3.76
C ALA A 53 -6.40 9.41 -2.53
N ARG A 54 -7.35 8.48 -2.59
CA ARG A 54 -8.19 8.13 -1.43
C ARG A 54 -7.37 7.56 -0.28
N ILE A 55 -6.42 6.67 -0.58
CA ILE A 55 -5.51 6.10 0.42
C ILE A 55 -4.59 7.18 1.00
N ASP A 56 -4.05 8.07 0.16
CA ASP A 56 -3.19 9.18 0.59
C ASP A 56 -3.92 10.18 1.50
N THR A 57 -5.22 10.37 1.27
CA THR A 57 -6.06 11.24 2.12
C THR A 57 -6.45 10.57 3.44
N ALA A 58 -6.66 9.25 3.43
CA ALA A 58 -7.14 8.50 4.60
C ALA A 58 -6.03 7.96 5.52
N ARG A 59 -4.77 7.92 5.04
CA ARG A 59 -3.65 7.41 5.85
C ARG A 59 -3.30 8.37 6.98
N ASP A 60 -2.70 7.80 8.03
CA ASP A 60 -1.96 8.59 9.02
C ASP A 60 -0.91 9.47 8.31
N PRO A 61 -0.86 10.80 8.57
CA PRO A 61 0.12 11.69 7.97
C PRO A 61 1.58 11.26 8.20
N MET A 62 1.87 10.60 9.32
CA MET A 62 3.20 10.08 9.67
C MET A 62 3.57 8.81 8.90
N ARG A 63 2.59 8.10 8.33
CA ARG A 63 2.84 6.91 7.49
C ARG A 63 3.13 7.32 6.06
N THR A 64 4.24 6.84 5.51
CA THR A 64 4.57 7.09 4.10
C THR A 64 3.50 6.52 3.16
N LEU A 65 3.25 7.20 2.03
CA LEU A 65 2.28 6.72 1.04
C LEU A 65 2.64 5.31 0.55
N ALA A 66 3.92 5.01 0.31
CA ALA A 66 4.36 3.69 -0.11
C ALA A 66 4.00 2.60 0.92
N SER A 67 4.17 2.86 2.22
CA SER A 67 3.78 1.92 3.28
C SER A 67 2.25 1.76 3.36
N ALA A 68 1.51 2.86 3.27
CA ALA A 68 0.05 2.84 3.27
C ALA A 68 -0.52 2.00 2.11
N LEU A 69 0.05 2.14 0.91
CA LEU A 69 -0.34 1.38 -0.27
C LEU A 69 -0.07 -0.12 -0.12
N ARG A 70 1.10 -0.52 0.41
CA ARG A 70 1.40 -1.93 0.68
C ARG A 70 0.42 -2.56 1.67
N VAL A 71 0.11 -1.84 2.75
CA VAL A 71 -0.85 -2.32 3.77
C VAL A 71 -2.26 -2.39 3.21
N ALA A 72 -2.68 -1.39 2.43
CA ALA A 72 -4.00 -1.40 1.78
C ALA A 72 -4.15 -2.59 0.84
N ALA A 73 -3.13 -2.86 0.01
CA ALA A 73 -3.09 -4.05 -0.84
C ALA A 73 -3.13 -5.33 0.00
N LEU A 74 -2.30 -5.45 1.05
CA LEU A 74 -2.29 -6.63 1.92
C LEU A 74 -3.67 -6.91 2.54
N LEU A 75 -4.33 -5.88 3.10
CA LEU A 75 -5.62 -6.03 3.75
C LEU A 75 -6.76 -6.39 2.79
N GLU A 76 -6.70 -5.93 1.53
CA GLU A 76 -7.67 -6.32 0.50
C GLU A 76 -7.66 -7.83 0.25
N TRP A 77 -6.49 -8.47 0.30
CA TRP A 77 -6.33 -9.90 0.03
C TRP A 77 -6.26 -10.77 1.30
N MET A 78 -6.09 -10.15 2.47
CA MET A 78 -6.03 -10.82 3.76
C MET A 78 -6.86 -10.05 4.82
N PRO A 79 -8.21 -10.00 4.66
CA PRO A 79 -9.07 -9.16 5.50
C PRO A 79 -9.12 -9.59 6.97
N ALA A 80 -8.73 -10.83 7.29
CA ALA A 80 -8.67 -11.35 8.65
C ALA A 80 -7.40 -10.93 9.42
N LEU A 81 -6.47 -10.19 8.79
CA LEU A 81 -5.32 -9.62 9.51
C LEU A 81 -5.83 -8.56 10.50
N PRO A 82 -5.57 -8.70 11.81
CA PRO A 82 -5.91 -7.64 12.75
C PRO A 82 -5.17 -6.37 12.31
N ALA A 83 -5.91 -5.27 12.17
CA ALA A 83 -5.30 -3.96 12.03
C ALA A 83 -4.33 -3.81 13.21
N ALA A 84 -3.04 -3.67 12.92
CA ALA A 84 -2.00 -3.60 13.96
C ALA A 84 -2.47 -2.61 15.03
N GLY A 85 -2.72 -3.12 16.24
CA GLY A 85 -3.36 -2.39 17.32
C GLY A 85 -2.73 -1.03 17.51
N GLY A 86 -3.57 -0.02 17.73
CA GLY A 86 -3.20 1.39 17.85
C GLY A 86 -1.95 1.57 18.68
N GLN A 87 -0.98 2.30 18.12
CA GLN A 87 0.22 2.69 18.83
C GLN A 87 -0.15 3.80 19.82
N GLY A 88 -0.79 3.41 20.93
CA GLY A 88 -0.65 4.13 22.18
C GLY A 88 0.79 3.98 22.64
N ARG A 89 1.62 4.96 22.30
CA ARG A 89 2.77 5.33 23.11
C ARG A 89 2.50 6.73 23.60
N GLU A 90 1.65 6.80 24.63
CA GLU A 90 1.67 7.89 25.58
C GLU A 90 2.95 7.73 26.40
N GLU A 91 3.92 8.61 26.18
CA GLU A 91 4.79 9.19 27.21
C GLU A 91 4.98 10.68 26.88
#